data_AF-I8VWR7-F1
#
_entry.id   AF-I8VWR7-F1
#
_cell.length_a   1.000
_cell.length_b   1.000
_cell.length_c   1.000
_cell.angle_alpha   90.00
_cell.angle_beta   90.00
_cell.angle_gamma   90.00
#
_symmetry.space_group_name_H-M   'P 1'
#
loop_
_entity.id
_entity.type
_entity.pdbx_description
1 polymer ?
#
loop_
_entity_poly.entity_id
_entity_poly.type
_entity_poly.pdbx_seq_one_letter_code
_entity_poly.pdbx_strand_id
1 'polypeptide(L)'
;MRTKAVLFFLLLLPVYVVNGQDDKREYLKKVLDNLEQIKSATYKVEGEVWNPGDTIPSSIRKYMVKEFDNPADSTIGASFVNLGTDDGKEFQFGYNGEVRVLVNHAVKEIKIDNFTTRPLPVRPLSPPFFNY
;
A
#
# COMPACT_ATOMS: atom_id res chain seq x y z
N MET A 1 55.91 -25.13 15.44
CA MET A 1 54.73 -25.47 14.60
C MET A 1 53.44 -24.75 15.02
N ARG A 2 53.21 -24.47 16.32
CA ARG A 2 51.97 -23.83 16.82
C ARG A 2 51.75 -22.37 16.38
N THR A 3 52.80 -21.55 16.31
CA THR A 3 52.68 -20.11 15.93
C THR A 3 52.36 -19.89 14.44
N LYS A 4 52.83 -20.76 13.55
CA LYS A 4 52.53 -20.68 12.11
C LYS A 4 51.08 -21.06 11.77
N ALA A 5 50.48 -21.99 12.53
CA ALA A 5 49.08 -22.39 12.36
C ALA A 5 48.09 -21.30 12.84
N VAL A 6 48.44 -20.57 13.91
CA VAL A 6 47.62 -19.47 14.44
C VAL A 6 47.59 -18.28 13.49
N LEU A 7 48.73 -17.91 12.88
CA LEU A 7 48.76 -16.87 11.85
C LEU A 7 47.93 -17.24 10.61
N PHE A 8 47.91 -18.51 10.21
CA PHE A 8 47.12 -18.98 9.07
C PHE A 8 45.61 -18.90 9.35
N PHE A 9 45.18 -19.18 10.58
CA PHE A 9 43.78 -19.03 11.02
C PHE A 9 43.34 -17.56 11.08
N LEU A 10 44.22 -16.64 11.52
CA LEU A 10 43.93 -15.21 11.58
C LEU A 10 43.79 -14.57 10.18
N LEU A 11 44.51 -15.09 9.18
CA LEU A 11 44.41 -14.64 7.78
C LEU A 11 43.11 -15.09 7.08
N LEU A 12 42.43 -16.12 7.58
CA LEU A 12 41.17 -16.62 7.00
C LEU A 12 39.91 -15.88 7.50
N LEU A 13 39.98 -15.24 8.68
CA LEU A 13 38.87 -14.46 9.25
C LEU A 13 38.35 -13.33 8.33
N PRO A 14 39.17 -12.52 7.64
CA PRO A 14 38.65 -11.50 6.73
C PRO A 14 37.98 -12.07 5.46
N VAL A 15 38.29 -13.31 5.06
CA VAL A 15 37.65 -13.96 3.89
C VAL A 15 36.20 -14.33 4.19
N TYR A 16 35.86 -14.61 5.45
CA TYR A 16 34.47 -14.83 5.88
C TYR A 16 33.68 -13.52 6.00
N VAL A 17 34.33 -12.40 6.34
CA VAL A 17 33.64 -11.10 6.52
C VAL A 17 33.31 -10.44 5.18
N VAL A 18 34.10 -10.67 4.12
CA VAL A 18 33.83 -10.14 2.78
C VAL A 18 32.74 -10.94 2.03
N ASN A 19 32.50 -12.20 2.39
CA ASN A 19 31.43 -13.05 1.83
C ASN A 19 30.08 -12.92 2.56
N GLY A 20 29.99 -12.12 3.62
CA GLY A 20 28.76 -11.95 4.41
C GLY A 20 27.86 -10.80 3.97
N GLN A 21 28.22 -10.09 2.91
CA GLN A 21 27.32 -9.17 2.24
C GLN A 21 26.60 -9.96 1.16
N ASP A 22 25.34 -10.34 1.42
CA ASP A 22 24.44 -10.88 0.38
C ASP A 22 24.70 -10.13 -0.93
N ASP A 23 24.88 -10.85 -2.05
CA ASP A 23 24.90 -10.20 -3.37
C ASP A 23 23.69 -9.25 -3.37
N LYS A 24 23.91 -7.97 -3.68
CA LYS A 24 22.83 -6.97 -3.65
C LYS A 24 21.59 -7.46 -4.40
N ARG A 25 21.79 -8.29 -5.44
CA ARG A 25 20.71 -8.96 -6.17
C ARG A 25 19.96 -10.01 -5.35
N GLU A 26 20.65 -10.82 -4.56
CA GLU A 26 20.05 -11.80 -3.66
C GLU A 26 19.24 -11.11 -2.56
N TYR A 27 19.80 -10.07 -1.94
CA TYR A 27 19.07 -9.25 -0.97
C TYR A 27 17.81 -8.62 -1.58
N LEU A 28 17.93 -7.98 -2.75
CA LEU A 28 16.79 -7.37 -3.45
C LEU A 28 15.74 -8.41 -3.85
N LYS A 29 16.16 -9.60 -4.29
CA LYS A 29 15.23 -10.69 -4.59
C LYS A 29 14.46 -11.11 -3.35
N LYS A 30 15.14 -11.29 -2.21
CA LYS A 30 14.48 -11.60 -0.94
C LYS A 30 13.50 -10.50 -0.51
N VAL A 31 13.87 -9.23 -0.69
CA VAL A 31 12.95 -8.09 -0.42
C VAL A 31 11.73 -8.16 -1.32
N LEU A 32 11.92 -8.37 -2.63
CA LEU A 32 10.82 -8.51 -3.59
C LEU A 32 9.92 -9.69 -3.26
N ASP A 33 10.49 -10.87 -3.01
CA ASP A 33 9.75 -12.09 -2.64
C ASP A 33 8.89 -11.86 -1.39
N ASN A 34 9.36 -11.03 -0.44
CA ASN A 34 8.59 -10.65 0.75
C ASN A 34 7.47 -9.64 0.42
N LEU A 35 7.73 -8.67 -0.46
CA LEU A 35 6.73 -7.68 -0.88
C LEU A 35 5.59 -8.33 -1.67
N GLU A 36 5.89 -9.28 -2.56
CA GLU A 36 4.89 -10.01 -3.37
C GLU A 36 3.96 -10.90 -2.52
N GLN A 37 4.39 -11.27 -1.31
CA GLN A 37 3.58 -12.03 -0.35
C GLN A 37 2.55 -11.16 0.39
N ILE A 38 2.66 -9.82 0.34
CA ILE A 38 1.70 -8.93 1.00
C ILE A 38 0.37 -8.99 0.23
N LYS A 39 -0.69 -9.46 0.90
CA LYS A 39 -2.05 -9.58 0.32
C LYS A 39 -3.05 -8.55 0.82
N SER A 40 -2.68 -7.78 1.83
CA SER A 40 -3.52 -6.72 2.36
C SER A 40 -2.68 -5.66 3.07
N ALA A 41 -3.17 -4.42 3.06
CA ALA A 41 -2.63 -3.32 3.83
C ALA A 41 -3.76 -2.64 4.63
N THR A 42 -3.45 -2.17 5.83
CA THR A 42 -4.36 -1.34 6.62
C THR A 42 -3.59 -0.17 7.18
N TYR A 43 -4.05 1.05 6.89
CA TYR A 43 -3.36 2.27 7.25
C TYR A 43 -4.34 3.42 7.47
N LYS A 44 -3.88 4.46 8.17
CA LYS A 44 -4.62 5.70 8.38
C LYS A 44 -4.19 6.72 7.34
N VAL A 45 -5.14 7.45 6.80
CA VAL A 45 -4.93 8.55 5.87
C VAL A 45 -5.37 9.84 6.56
N GLU A 46 -4.49 10.83 6.52
CA GLU A 46 -4.79 12.22 6.84
C GLU A 46 -4.44 13.05 5.61
N GLY A 47 -5.40 13.82 5.12
CA GLY A 47 -5.23 14.63 3.92
C GLY A 47 -5.89 15.98 4.11
N GLU A 48 -5.22 17.02 3.66
CA GLU A 48 -5.70 18.40 3.73
C GLU A 48 -5.95 18.90 2.30
N VAL A 49 -6.98 19.73 2.14
CA VAL A 49 -7.36 20.30 0.85
C VAL A 49 -7.34 21.81 0.97
N TRP A 50 -6.74 22.49 0.00
CA TRP A 50 -6.71 23.96 -0.10
C TRP A 50 -7.31 24.40 -1.43
N ASN A 51 -7.95 25.57 -1.45
CA ASN A 51 -8.19 26.25 -2.70
C ASN A 51 -6.98 27.15 -3.05
N PRO A 52 -6.80 27.49 -4.33
CA PRO A 52 -5.74 28.40 -4.74
C PRO A 52 -5.79 29.73 -3.96
N GLY A 53 -4.68 30.07 -3.29
CA GLY A 53 -4.55 31.31 -2.51
C GLY A 53 -4.92 31.19 -1.03
N ASP A 54 -5.48 30.06 -0.58
CA ASP A 54 -5.78 29.83 0.82
C ASP A 54 -4.51 29.60 1.66
N THR A 55 -4.49 30.09 2.89
CA THR A 55 -3.44 29.82 3.89
C THR A 55 -3.87 28.82 4.97
N ILE A 56 -5.16 28.46 5.00
CA ILE A 56 -5.78 27.49 5.92
C ILE A 56 -6.50 26.44 5.07
N PRO A 57 -6.43 25.13 5.41
CA PRO A 57 -7.10 24.11 4.63
C PRO A 57 -8.63 24.27 4.67
N SER A 58 -9.27 24.08 3.51
CA SER A 58 -10.72 24.10 3.36
C SER A 58 -11.39 22.82 3.88
N SER A 59 -10.66 21.70 3.90
CA SER A 59 -11.10 20.48 4.56
C SER A 59 -9.92 19.62 5.00
N ILE A 60 -10.12 18.93 6.13
CA ILE A 60 -9.22 17.90 6.63
C ILE A 60 -9.97 16.57 6.56
N ARG A 61 -9.40 15.59 5.88
CA ARG A 61 -9.94 14.25 5.71
C ARG A 61 -9.14 13.28 6.54
N LYS A 62 -9.82 12.54 7.42
CA LYS A 62 -9.23 11.47 8.21
C LYS A 62 -10.05 10.20 8.01
N TYR A 63 -9.43 9.15 7.50
CA TYR A 63 -10.07 7.84 7.34
C TYR A 63 -9.03 6.73 7.46
N MET A 64 -9.48 5.52 7.79
CA MET A 64 -8.70 4.30 7.70
C MET A 64 -9.01 3.61 6.37
N VAL A 65 -7.99 3.10 5.70
CA VAL A 65 -8.16 2.24 4.53
C VAL A 65 -7.84 0.80 4.92
N LYS A 66 -8.69 -0.13 4.48
CA LYS A 66 -8.37 -1.56 4.41
C LYS A 66 -8.37 -1.96 2.96
N GLU A 67 -7.22 -2.35 2.45
CA GLU A 67 -6.96 -2.64 1.05
C GLU A 67 -6.45 -4.08 0.90
N PHE A 68 -6.86 -4.73 -0.18
CA PHE A 68 -6.57 -6.12 -0.49
C PHE A 68 -6.10 -6.25 -1.92
N ASP A 69 -5.10 -7.10 -2.14
CA ASP A 69 -4.68 -7.56 -3.46
C ASP A 69 -5.89 -8.21 -4.16
N ASN A 70 -6.22 -7.73 -5.36
CA ASN A 70 -7.32 -8.23 -6.18
C ASN A 70 -6.87 -8.37 -7.64
N PRO A 71 -6.16 -9.43 -8.00
CA PRO A 71 -5.63 -9.62 -9.35
C PRO A 71 -6.73 -9.81 -10.42
N ALA A 72 -7.99 -10.05 -10.01
CA ALA A 72 -9.11 -10.10 -10.94
C ALA A 72 -9.57 -8.70 -11.38
N ASP A 73 -9.27 -7.65 -10.62
CA ASP A 73 -9.54 -6.28 -11.04
C ASP A 73 -8.47 -5.80 -12.03
N SER A 74 -8.85 -5.71 -13.30
CA SER A 74 -7.97 -5.21 -14.36
C SER A 74 -7.77 -3.69 -14.34
N THR A 75 -8.34 -2.95 -13.39
CA THR A 75 -8.23 -1.48 -13.31
C THR A 75 -7.07 -1.06 -12.43
N ILE A 76 -7.07 -1.49 -11.17
CA ILE A 76 -6.09 -1.10 -10.15
C ILE A 76 -5.53 -2.31 -9.41
N GLY A 77 -5.96 -3.54 -9.74
CA GLY A 77 -5.48 -4.76 -9.10
C GLY A 77 -5.84 -4.86 -7.61
N ALA A 78 -6.85 -4.11 -7.14
CA ALA A 78 -7.11 -3.94 -5.71
C ALA A 78 -8.59 -3.85 -5.37
N SER A 79 -8.94 -4.25 -4.15
CA SER A 79 -10.23 -3.96 -3.51
C SER A 79 -9.98 -3.23 -2.20
N PHE A 80 -10.82 -2.27 -1.84
CA PHE A 80 -10.62 -1.52 -0.59
C PHE A 80 -11.87 -0.90 -0.02
N VAL A 81 -11.79 -0.56 1.25
CA VAL A 81 -12.80 0.22 1.97
C VAL A 81 -12.15 1.37 2.73
N ASN A 82 -12.85 2.51 2.75
CA ASN A 82 -12.52 3.62 3.63
C ASN A 82 -13.51 3.65 4.80
N LEU A 83 -12.97 3.74 6.00
CA LEU A 83 -13.69 3.71 7.27
C LEU A 83 -13.37 4.98 8.08
N GLY A 84 -14.32 5.51 8.84
CA GLY A 84 -14.08 6.65 9.72
C GLY A 84 -13.00 6.37 10.78
N THR A 85 -12.22 7.38 11.17
CA THR A 85 -11.06 7.19 12.06
C THR A 85 -11.38 6.97 13.54
N ASP A 86 -12.58 7.35 13.99
CA ASP A 86 -12.89 7.38 15.42
C ASP A 86 -12.99 5.97 16.02
N ASP A 87 -13.59 5.04 15.28
CA ASP A 87 -13.70 3.63 15.67
C ASP A 87 -13.47 2.62 14.53
N GLY A 88 -13.21 3.10 13.30
CA GLY A 88 -13.06 2.23 12.12
C GLY A 88 -14.35 1.53 11.71
N LYS A 89 -15.52 1.96 12.19
CA LYS A 89 -16.81 1.28 11.90
C LYS A 89 -17.69 2.05 10.94
N GLU A 90 -17.55 3.37 10.85
CA GLU A 90 -18.32 4.15 9.89
C GLU A 90 -17.82 3.87 8.47
N PHE A 91 -18.60 3.14 7.68
CA PHE A 91 -18.30 2.88 6.27
C PHE A 91 -18.52 4.15 5.43
N GLN A 92 -17.49 4.60 4.72
CA GLN A 92 -17.53 5.83 3.91
C GLN A 92 -17.44 5.54 2.42
N PHE A 93 -16.60 4.58 2.04
CA PHE A 93 -16.37 4.19 0.64
C PHE A 93 -16.00 2.72 0.56
N GLY A 94 -16.36 2.06 -0.54
CA GLY A 94 -15.85 0.74 -0.87
C GLY A 94 -15.71 0.51 -2.37
N TYR A 95 -14.76 -0.32 -2.76
CA TYR A 95 -14.57 -0.81 -4.12
C TYR A 95 -14.15 -2.28 -4.10
N ASN A 96 -14.78 -3.10 -4.93
CA ASN A 96 -14.57 -4.55 -4.96
C ASN A 96 -13.94 -5.07 -6.27
N GLY A 97 -13.47 -4.20 -7.16
CA GLY A 97 -13.01 -4.56 -8.50
C GLY A 97 -14.03 -4.31 -9.62
N GLU A 98 -15.32 -4.17 -9.28
CA GLU A 98 -16.40 -4.03 -10.26
C GLU A 98 -17.23 -2.76 -10.02
N VAL A 99 -17.58 -2.52 -8.76
CA VAL A 99 -18.43 -1.40 -8.36
C VAL A 99 -17.76 -0.62 -7.25
N ARG A 100 -18.01 0.69 -7.24
CA ARG A 100 -17.73 1.53 -6.08
C ARG A 100 -19.02 1.90 -5.36
N VAL A 101 -18.90 2.06 -4.05
CA VAL A 101 -19.96 2.50 -3.16
C VAL A 101 -19.48 3.74 -2.43
N LEU A 102 -20.29 4.79 -2.41
CA LEU A 102 -20.08 6.01 -1.64
C LEU A 102 -21.24 6.21 -0.69
N VAL A 103 -20.96 6.54 0.57
CA VAL A 103 -21.98 6.82 1.57
C VAL A 103 -21.93 8.28 1.98
N ASN A 104 -23.07 8.95 1.94
CA ASN A 104 -23.26 10.26 2.54
C ASN A 104 -24.18 10.13 3.76
N HIS A 105 -23.58 10.09 4.95
CA HIS A 105 -24.30 9.92 6.21
C HIS A 105 -25.20 11.11 6.56
N ALA A 106 -24.83 12.33 6.15
CA ALA A 106 -25.59 13.54 6.47
C ALA A 106 -26.99 13.54 5.84
N VAL A 107 -27.10 13.02 4.61
CA VAL A 107 -28.37 12.91 3.88
C VAL A 107 -28.88 11.47 3.76
N LYS A 108 -28.23 10.52 4.46
CA LYS A 108 -28.58 9.08 4.47
C LYS A 108 -28.67 8.47 3.07
N GLU A 109 -27.70 8.79 2.21
CA GLU A 109 -27.67 8.31 0.83
C GLU A 109 -26.52 7.32 0.61
N ILE A 110 -26.78 6.28 -0.18
CA ILE A 110 -25.78 5.34 -0.69
C ILE A 110 -25.81 5.42 -2.21
N LYS A 111 -24.65 5.67 -2.83
CA LYS A 111 -24.47 5.66 -4.28
C LYS A 111 -23.63 4.45 -4.67
N ILE A 112 -24.15 3.66 -5.59
CA ILE A 112 -23.46 2.50 -6.17
C ILE A 112 -23.22 2.81 -7.65
N ASP A 113 -21.99 2.63 -8.10
CA ASP A 113 -21.56 2.95 -9.45
C ASP A 113 -20.71 1.81 -9.99
N ASN A 114 -21.20 1.17 -11.05
CA ASN A 114 -20.53 0.09 -11.79
C ASN A 114 -19.83 0.62 -13.06
N PHE A 115 -19.72 1.95 -13.21
CA PHE A 115 -19.04 2.64 -14.31
C PHE A 115 -19.66 2.46 -15.70
N THR A 116 -20.86 1.88 -15.82
CA THR A 116 -21.50 1.65 -17.12
C THR A 116 -22.36 2.83 -17.60
N THR A 117 -22.90 3.63 -16.67
CA THR A 117 -23.81 4.74 -17.00
C THR A 117 -23.13 5.85 -17.80
N ARG A 118 -21.83 6.07 -17.56
CA ARG A 118 -21.00 6.96 -18.38
C ARG A 118 -19.68 6.23 -18.66
N PRO A 119 -19.56 5.54 -19.81
CA PRO A 119 -18.34 4.83 -20.15
C PRO A 119 -17.23 5.85 -20.39
N LEU A 120 -16.29 5.91 -19.45
CA LEU A 120 -15.07 6.69 -19.54
C LEU A 120 -13.92 5.75 -19.94
N PRO A 121 -12.88 6.25 -20.62
CA PRO A 121 -11.71 5.43 -20.95
C PRO A 121 -10.93 4.97 -19.71
N VAL A 122 -11.21 5.56 -18.54
CA VAL A 122 -10.63 5.21 -17.24
C VAL A 122 -11.71 5.23 -16.17
N ARG A 123 -11.56 4.40 -15.13
CA ARG A 123 -12.36 4.52 -13.91
C ARG A 123 -11.68 5.52 -12.97
N PRO A 124 -12.38 6.54 -12.45
CA PRO A 124 -11.81 7.49 -11.49
C PRO A 124 -11.71 6.83 -10.10
N LEU A 125 -10.74 5.94 -9.97
CA LEU A 125 -10.37 5.21 -8.76
C LEU A 125 -8.88 5.39 -8.54
N SER A 126 -8.46 5.47 -7.28
CA SER A 126 -7.05 5.55 -6.90
C SER A 126 -6.87 4.89 -5.54
N PRO A 127 -6.33 3.67 -5.48
CA PRO A 127 -5.73 3.15 -4.28
C PRO A 127 -4.24 3.55 -4.21
N PRO A 128 -3.65 3.69 -3.01
CA PRO A 128 -2.26 4.09 -2.86
C PRO A 128 -1.29 2.93 -2.61
N PHE A 129 -1.72 1.71 -2.21
CA PHE A 129 -0.79 0.63 -1.84
C PHE A 129 -0.60 -0.42 -2.93
N PHE A 130 -1.67 -1.08 -3.39
CA PHE A 130 -1.61 -2.01 -4.52
C PHE A 130 -1.96 -1.27 -5.80
N ASN A 131 -1.16 -1.48 -6.84
CA ASN A 131 -1.46 -1.02 -8.18
C ASN A 131 -0.88 -2.04 -9.18
N TYR A 132 -1.62 -2.28 -10.26
CA TYR A 132 -1.22 -3.17 -11.35
C TYR A 132 -0.29 -2.46 -12.34
#